data_AF-A0A522FK88-F1
#
_entry.id   AF-A0A522FK88-F1
#
_cell.length_a   1.000
_cell.length_b   1.000
_cell.length_c   1.000
_cell.angle_alpha   90.00
_cell.angle_beta   90.00
_cell.angle_gamma   90.00
#
_symmetry.space_group_name_H-M   'P 1'
#
loop_
_entity.id
_entity.type
_entity.pdbx_description
1 polymer ?
#
loop_
_entity_poly.entity_id
_entity_poly.type
_entity_poly.pdbx_seq_one_letter_code
_entity_poly.pdbx_strand_id
1 'polypeptide(L)'
;MTLVIQQPLNEMDGRRLYYTFIAGARKVIEHQVELNKINVFPVNDGDTGTNLASTIRAVIDSLHPHRSYKITADRIAETTLVNA
;
A
#
# COMPACT_ATOMS: atom_id res chain seq x y z
N MET A 1 -22.91 -14.77 -24.05
CA MET A 1 -21.76 -14.01 -23.53
C MET A 1 -22.32 -12.89 -22.67
N THR A 2 -22.41 -13.08 -21.36
CA THR A 2 -23.04 -12.07 -20.48
C THR A 2 -22.03 -10.97 -20.21
N LEU A 3 -22.33 -9.75 -20.63
CA LEU A 3 -21.56 -8.57 -20.25
C LEU A 3 -21.66 -8.43 -18.72
N VAL A 4 -20.57 -8.68 -18.01
CA VAL A 4 -20.47 -8.28 -16.60
C VAL A 4 -20.26 -6.78 -16.61
N ILE A 5 -21.35 -6.02 -16.48
CA ILE A 5 -21.25 -4.59 -16.18
C ILE A 5 -20.63 -4.50 -14.79
N GLN A 6 -19.37 -4.06 -14.72
CA GLN A 6 -18.72 -3.72 -13.46
C GLN A 6 -19.57 -2.63 -12.81
N GLN A 7 -20.34 -3.00 -11.78
CA GLN A 7 -21.10 -2.01 -11.03
C GLN A 7 -20.13 -0.99 -10.43
N PRO A 8 -20.49 0.31 -10.42
CA PRO A 8 -19.66 1.33 -9.80
C PRO A 8 -19.37 0.97 -8.35
N LEU A 9 -18.14 1.29 -7.92
CA LEU A 9 -17.64 0.95 -6.59
C LEU A 9 -18.27 1.88 -5.55
N ASN A 10 -19.51 1.58 -5.14
CA ASN A 10 -20.30 2.45 -4.27
C ASN A 10 -19.95 2.31 -2.77
N GLU A 11 -19.17 1.30 -2.40
CA GLU A 11 -18.83 1.00 -1.01
C GLU A 11 -17.38 0.48 -0.91
N MET A 12 -16.72 0.73 0.22
CA MET A 12 -15.36 0.23 0.49
C MET A 12 -15.40 -0.76 1.65
N ASP A 13 -15.42 -2.07 1.33
CA ASP A 13 -15.22 -3.13 2.33
C ASP A 13 -13.71 -3.41 2.53
N GLY A 14 -13.36 -4.23 3.52
CA GLY A 14 -11.96 -4.52 3.81
C GLY A 14 -11.22 -5.24 2.67
N ARG A 15 -11.91 -6.02 1.83
CA ARG A 15 -11.28 -6.67 0.67
C ARG A 15 -10.96 -5.65 -0.42
N ARG A 16 -11.86 -4.71 -0.67
CA ARG A 16 -11.62 -3.59 -1.60
C ARG A 16 -10.46 -2.73 -1.12
N LEU A 17 -10.39 -2.43 0.18
CA LEU A 17 -9.25 -1.73 0.78
C LEU A 17 -7.95 -2.53 0.59
N TYR A 18 -7.96 -3.83 0.92
CA TYR A 18 -6.81 -4.72 0.75
C TYR A 18 -6.27 -4.69 -0.68
N TYR A 19 -7.10 -4.96 -1.69
CA TYR A 19 -6.62 -5.02 -3.07
C TYR A 19 -6.17 -3.65 -3.60
N THR A 20 -6.85 -2.57 -3.19
CA THR A 20 -6.44 -1.20 -3.54
C THR A 20 -5.09 -0.87 -2.92
N PHE A 21 -4.88 -1.22 -1.66
CA PHE A 21 -3.62 -1.03 -0.96
C PHE A 21 -2.48 -1.83 -1.61
N ILE A 22 -2.69 -3.12 -1.93
CA ILE A 22 -1.71 -3.94 -2.65
C ILE A 22 -1.35 -3.33 -4.02
N ALA A 23 -2.34 -2.83 -4.76
CA ALA A 23 -2.10 -2.18 -6.05
C ALA A 23 -1.26 -0.89 -5.90
N GLY A 24 -1.58 -0.04 -4.93
CA GLY A 24 -0.81 1.17 -4.61
C GLY A 24 0.61 0.84 -4.12
N ALA A 25 0.74 -0.15 -3.23
CA ALA A 25 2.01 -0.64 -2.71
C ALA A 25 2.96 -1.08 -3.83
N ARG A 26 2.45 -1.85 -4.80
CA ARG A 26 3.23 -2.27 -5.98
C ARG A 26 3.70 -1.08 -6.80
N LYS A 27 2.87 -0.06 -6.97
CA LYS A 27 3.26 1.18 -7.68
C LYS A 27 4.36 1.93 -6.94
N VAL A 28 4.28 2.03 -5.62
CA VAL A 28 5.36 2.64 -4.83
C VAL A 28 6.67 1.88 -4.98
N ILE A 29 6.63 0.55 -4.90
CA ILE A 29 7.80 -0.31 -5.09
C ILE A 29 8.39 -0.15 -6.51
N GLU A 30 7.55 -0.11 -7.54
CA GLU A 30 7.95 0.10 -8.94
C GLU A 30 8.69 1.43 -9.13
N HIS A 31 8.27 2.48 -8.45
CA HIS A 31 8.84 3.83 -8.57
C HIS A 31 9.87 4.14 -7.47
N GLN A 32 10.41 3.12 -6.77
CA GLN A 32 11.39 3.27 -5.69
C GLN A 32 12.57 4.21 -6.07
N VAL A 33 13.13 4.02 -7.27
CA VAL A 33 14.27 4.83 -7.76
C VAL A 33 13.90 6.29 -8.01
N GLU A 34 12.65 6.55 -8.42
CA GLU A 34 12.15 7.91 -8.60
C GLU A 34 11.89 8.58 -7.26
N LEU A 35 11.32 7.84 -6.31
CA LEU A 35 11.06 8.30 -4.95
C LEU A 35 12.34 8.61 -4.19
N ASN A 36 13.44 7.89 -4.43
CA ASN A 36 14.75 8.24 -3.89
C ASN A 36 15.23 9.65 -4.29
N LYS A 37 14.67 10.25 -5.35
CA LYS A 37 15.07 11.59 -5.83
C LYS A 37 14.24 12.74 -5.25
N ILE A 38 13.14 12.45 -4.53
CA ILE A 38 12.17 13.49 -4.14
C ILE A 38 12.60 14.23 -2.87
N ASN A 39 13.27 13.55 -1.93
CA ASN A 39 13.67 14.18 -0.68
C ASN A 39 15.00 14.90 -0.87
N VAL A 40 14.94 16.23 -0.90
CA VAL A 40 16.09 17.11 -1.14
C VAL A 40 16.37 18.06 0.03
N PHE A 41 15.76 17.82 1.21
CA PHE A 41 15.94 18.64 2.42
C PHE A 41 16.03 17.81 3.70
N PRO A 42 16.93 18.13 4.67
CA PRO A 42 18.10 19.00 4.56
C PRO A 42 19.32 18.28 3.96
N VAL A 43 19.30 16.94 3.86
CA VAL A 43 20.37 16.12 3.30
C VAL A 43 19.75 15.14 2.30
N ASN A 44 20.34 15.05 1.10
CA ASN A 44 19.93 14.10 0.07
C ASN A 44 20.73 12.80 0.28
N ASP A 45 20.20 11.91 1.12
CA ASP A 45 20.71 10.55 1.33
C ASP A 45 20.21 9.56 0.26
N GLY A 46 19.24 9.97 -0.56
CA GLY A 46 18.74 9.19 -1.69
C GLY A 46 18.03 7.90 -1.26
N ASP A 47 17.49 7.86 -0.04
CA ASP A 47 16.96 6.63 0.56
C ASP A 47 15.43 6.62 0.72
N THR A 48 14.75 7.72 0.38
CA THR A 48 13.32 7.90 0.67
C THR A 48 12.43 6.83 0.06
N GLY A 49 12.67 6.48 -1.21
CA GLY A 49 12.01 5.37 -1.86
C GLY A 49 12.40 4.03 -1.26
N THR A 50 13.67 3.84 -0.89
CA THR A 50 14.16 2.62 -0.23
C THR A 50 13.44 2.38 1.09
N ASN A 51 13.37 3.39 1.97
CA ASN A 51 12.68 3.32 3.26
C ASN A 51 11.19 3.06 3.08
N LEU A 52 10.54 3.78 2.16
CA LEU A 52 9.12 3.57 1.90
C LEU A 52 8.84 2.17 1.32
N ALA A 53 9.67 1.69 0.40
CA ALA A 53 9.51 0.39 -0.22
C ALA A 53 9.81 -0.77 0.75
N SER A 54 10.75 -0.61 1.70
CA SER A 54 10.99 -1.63 2.73
C SER A 54 9.80 -1.72 3.70
N THR A 55 9.30 -0.58 4.19
CA THR A 55 8.13 -0.55 5.08
C THR A 55 6.90 -1.16 4.39
N ILE A 56 6.62 -0.77 3.15
CA ILE A 56 5.46 -1.29 2.42
C ILE A 56 5.58 -2.78 2.11
N ARG A 57 6.78 -3.29 1.77
CA ARG A 57 7.00 -4.74 1.57
C ARG A 57 6.64 -5.52 2.82
N ALA A 58 7.11 -5.08 3.99
CA ALA A 58 6.77 -5.72 5.26
C ALA A 58 5.25 -5.71 5.55
N VAL A 59 4.57 -4.62 5.20
CA VAL A 59 3.10 -4.55 5.32
C VAL A 59 2.41 -5.56 4.41
N ILE A 60 2.74 -5.61 3.12
CA ILE A 60 2.03 -6.49 2.19
C ILE A 60 2.31 -7.98 2.44
N ASP A 61 3.48 -8.32 3.01
CA ASP A 61 3.85 -9.69 3.36
C ASP A 61 3.04 -10.24 4.56
N SER A 62 2.57 -9.37 5.45
CA SER A 62 1.74 -9.76 6.60
C SER A 62 0.22 -9.66 6.32
N LEU A 63 -0.17 -8.90 5.29
CA LEU A 63 -1.55 -8.52 5.07
C LEU A 63 -2.35 -9.65 4.42
N HIS A 64 -3.52 -9.95 4.99
CA HIS A 64 -4.47 -10.92 4.46
C HIS A 64 -5.85 -10.27 4.26
N PRO A 65 -6.56 -10.61 3.18
CA PRO A 65 -7.86 -10.00 2.88
C PRO A 65 -8.88 -10.33 3.97
N HIS A 66 -9.63 -9.32 4.41
CA HIS A 66 -10.68 -9.46 5.41
C HIS A 66 -11.91 -8.63 5.03
N ARG A 67 -13.12 -9.06 5.37
CA ARG A 67 -14.35 -8.34 4.98
C ARG A 67 -14.52 -7.00 5.71
N SER A 68 -14.16 -6.96 7.00
CA SER A 68 -14.23 -5.73 7.80
C SER A 68 -13.18 -4.72 7.37
N TYR A 69 -13.64 -3.51 7.05
CA TYR A 69 -12.79 -2.36 6.75
C TYR A 69 -11.88 -2.04 7.94
N LYS A 70 -12.45 -1.94 9.15
CA LYS A 70 -11.72 -1.64 10.39
C LYS A 70 -10.54 -2.61 10.59
N ILE A 71 -10.80 -3.92 10.53
CA ILE A 71 -9.74 -4.92 10.73
C ILE A 71 -8.64 -4.80 9.68
N THR A 72 -8.99 -4.50 8.43
CA THR A 72 -7.99 -4.34 7.37
C THR A 72 -7.16 -3.08 7.58
N ALA A 73 -7.80 -1.96 7.93
CA ALA A 73 -7.13 -0.69 8.23
C ALA A 73 -6.22 -0.81 9.47
N ASP A 74 -6.70 -1.43 10.54
CA ASP A 74 -5.93 -1.67 11.77
C ASP A 74 -4.68 -2.49 11.47
N ARG A 75 -4.79 -3.58 10.69
CA ARG A 75 -3.63 -4.42 10.32
C ARG A 75 -2.60 -3.67 9.47
N ILE A 76 -3.05 -2.82 8.54
CA ILE A 76 -2.15 -1.95 7.77
C ILE A 76 -1.39 -1.03 8.73
N ALA A 77 -2.10 -0.36 9.64
CA ALA A 77 -1.51 0.56 10.59
C ALA A 77 -0.52 -0.13 11.55
N GLU A 78 -0.94 -1.22 12.19
CA GLU A 78 -0.12 -2.01 13.13
C GLU A 78 1.15 -2.53 12.45
N THR A 79 1.04 -3.11 11.25
CA THR A 79 2.21 -3.63 10.55
C THR A 79 3.15 -2.51 10.12
N THR A 80 2.60 -1.36 9.70
CA THR A 80 3.41 -0.19 9.35
C THR A 80 4.23 0.28 10.55
N LEU A 81 3.63 0.39 11.74
CA LEU A 81 4.32 0.84 12.95
C LEU A 81 5.39 -0.13 13.45
N VAL A 82 5.20 -1.44 13.25
CA VAL A 82 6.18 -2.45 13.66
C VAL A 82 7.38 -2.54 12.71
N ASN A 83 7.23 -2.10 11.45
CA ASN A 83 8.23 -2.24 10.39
C ASN A 83 8.70 -0.89 9.81
N ALA A 84 8.42 0.21 10.52
CA ALA A 84 8.90 1.56 10.21
C ALA A 84 10.24 1.86 10.88
#